data_AF-G2PGT7-F1
#
_entry.id   AF-G2PGT7-F1
#
_cell.length_a   1.000
_cell.length_b   1.000
_cell.length_c   1.000
_cell.angle_alpha   90.00
_cell.angle_beta   90.00
_cell.angle_gamma   90.00
#
_symmetry.space_group_name_H-M   'P 1'
#
loop_
_entity.id
_entity.type
_entity.pdbx_description
1 polymer ?
#
loop_
_entity_poly.entity_id
_entity_poly.type
_entity_poly.pdbx_seq_one_letter_code
_entity_poly.pdbx_strand_id
1 'polypeptide(L)' 'MSAPSPTTTPIPRDPRTPLERAQDRLAAARRKLIGPSLSRAERREIADRIHDLTVEIKSLSG' A
#
# COMPACT_ATOMS: atom_id res chain seq x y z
N MET A 1 -41.35 18.32 -16.43
CA MET A 1 -40.91 17.59 -15.23
C MET A 1 -39.57 16.94 -15.54
N SER A 2 -38.47 17.51 -15.07
CA SER A 2 -37.11 16.98 -15.31
C SER A 2 -36.70 16.10 -14.13
N ALA A 3 -36.35 14.84 -14.39
CA ALA A 3 -35.76 13.96 -13.39
C ALA A 3 -34.30 14.38 -13.14
N PRO A 4 -33.81 14.43 -11.89
CA PRO A 4 -32.38 14.58 -11.63
C PRO A 4 -31.67 13.25 -11.92
N SER A 5 -30.70 13.28 -12.83
CA SER A 5 -29.79 12.16 -13.09
C SER A 5 -29.04 11.78 -11.81
N PRO A 6 -28.86 10.49 -11.48
CA PRO A 6 -28.05 10.09 -10.34
C PRO A 6 -26.58 10.41 -10.64
N THR A 7 -26.04 11.41 -9.95
CA THR A 7 -24.61 11.73 -9.96
C THR A 7 -23.84 10.55 -9.37
N THR A 8 -23.46 9.60 -10.21
CA THR A 8 -22.49 8.56 -9.85
C THR A 8 -21.14 9.23 -9.81
N THR A 9 -20.77 9.81 -8.66
CA THR A 9 -19.41 10.27 -8.41
C THR A 9 -18.47 9.09 -8.63
N PRO A 10 -17.56 9.13 -9.61
CA PRO A 10 -16.59 8.06 -9.78
C PRO A 10 -15.72 8.06 -8.53
N ILE A 11 -15.84 7.01 -7.72
CA ILE A 11 -14.87 6.72 -6.66
C ILE A 11 -13.51 6.77 -7.36
N PRO A 12 -12.54 7.59 -6.91
CA PRO A 12 -11.20 7.56 -7.44
C PRO A 12 -10.64 6.18 -7.11
N ARG A 13 -10.86 5.24 -8.03
CA ARG A 13 -10.14 3.98 -8.09
C ARG A 13 -8.72 4.41 -8.35
N ASP A 14 -7.91 4.38 -7.29
CA ASP A 14 -6.47 4.48 -7.41
C ASP A 14 -6.08 3.65 -8.64
N PRO A 15 -5.53 4.27 -9.70
CA PRO A 15 -5.34 3.58 -10.97
C PRO A 15 -4.38 2.40 -10.83
N ARG A 16 -3.68 2.32 -9.70
CA ARG A 16 -2.75 1.27 -9.34
C ARG A 16 -3.48 -0.03 -9.03
N THR A 17 -3.02 -1.08 -9.69
CA THR A 17 -3.37 -2.46 -9.38
C THR A 17 -3.07 -2.77 -7.90
N PRO A 18 -3.74 -3.77 -7.29
CA PRO A 18 -3.39 -4.23 -5.95
C PRO A 18 -1.90 -4.55 -5.79
N LEU A 19 -1.28 -5.11 -6.83
CA LEU A 19 0.16 -5.39 -6.89
C LEU A 19 1.01 -4.12 -6.79
N GLU A 20 0.73 -3.11 -7.61
CA GLU A 20 1.44 -1.82 -7.58
C GLU A 20 1.29 -1.13 -6.22
N ARG A 21 0.11 -1.17 -5.62
CA ARG A 21 -0.11 -0.61 -4.26
C ARG A 21 0.70 -1.35 -3.20
N ALA A 22 0.80 -2.68 -3.28
CA ALA A 22 1.62 -3.46 -2.36
C ALA A 22 3.13 -3.18 -2.55
N GLN A 23 3.58 -3.03 -3.80
CA GLN A 23 4.96 -2.64 -4.13
C GLN A 23 5.31 -1.25 -3.62
N ASP A 24 4.40 -0.27 -3.74
CA ASP A 24 4.58 1.08 -3.19
C ASP A 24 4.72 1.06 -1.67
N ARG A 25 3.86 0.30 -0.99
CA ARG A 25 3.92 0.12 0.47
C ARG A 25 5.24 -0.53 0.89
N LEU A 26 5.72 -1.52 0.12
CA LEU A 26 6.99 -2.19 0.37
C LEU A 26 8.16 -1.20 0.21
N ALA A 27 8.16 -0.40 -0.85
CA ALA A 27 9.18 0.63 -1.08
C ALA A 27 9.18 1.67 0.05
N ALA A 28 8.00 2.11 0.50
CA ALA A 28 7.87 3.04 1.62
C ALA A 28 8.39 2.45 2.94
N ALA A 29 8.07 1.18 3.24
CA ALA A 29 8.55 0.50 4.44
C ALA A 29 10.09 0.34 4.42
N ARG A 30 10.67 -0.03 3.28
CA ARG A 30 12.14 -0.10 3.10
C ARG A 30 12.81 1.25 3.32
N ARG A 31 12.24 2.34 2.78
CA ARG A 31 12.75 3.70 3.03
C ARG A 31 12.70 4.06 4.51
N LYS A 32 11.60 3.74 5.20
CA LYS A 32 11.48 3.96 6.65
C LYS A 32 12.56 3.22 7.42
N LEU A 33 12.86 1.97 7.07
CA LEU A 33 13.87 1.16 7.74
C LEU A 33 15.28 1.78 7.72
N ILE A 34 15.60 2.55 6.66
CA ILE A 34 16.88 3.23 6.47
C ILE A 34 16.94 4.58 7.22
N GLY A 35 15.80 5.05 7.77
CA GLY A 35 15.71 6.32 8.48
C GLY A 35 16.66 6.38 9.69
N PRO A 36 17.39 7.49 9.88
CA PRO A 36 18.12 7.71 11.13
C PRO A 36 17.10 7.78 12.27
N SER A 37 17.47 7.34 13.48
CA SER A 37 16.67 7.39 14.72
C SER A 37 15.54 6.37 14.95
N LEU A 38 15.49 5.23 14.22
CA LEU A 38 14.60 4.14 14.61
C LEU A 38 15.10 3.35 15.83
N SER A 39 14.20 3.15 16.80
CA SER A 39 14.41 2.21 17.91
C SER A 39 14.43 0.75 17.41
N ARG A 40 14.92 -0.16 18.26
CA ARG A 40 14.96 -1.59 17.93
C ARG A 40 13.56 -2.18 17.71
N ALA A 41 12.57 -1.72 18.48
CA ALA A 41 11.18 -2.16 18.34
C ALA A 41 10.60 -1.71 16.99
N GLU A 42 10.76 -0.44 16.63
CA GLU A 42 10.27 0.08 15.35
C GLU A 42 10.95 -0.58 14.15
N ARG A 43 12.26 -0.85 14.23
CA ARG A 43 12.97 -1.61 13.17
C ARG A 43 12.36 -3.00 12.99
N ARG A 44 11.98 -3.66 14.09
CA ARG A 44 11.35 -4.98 14.03
C ARG A 44 9.96 -4.91 13.41
N GLU A 45 9.12 -3.97 13.84
CA GLU A 45 7.79 -3.79 13.25
C GLU A 45 7.86 -3.46 11.75
N ILE A 46 8.81 -2.64 11.34
CA ILE A 46 9.02 -2.33 9.92
C ILE A 46 9.51 -3.57 9.16
N ALA A 47 10.41 -4.37 9.74
CA ALA A 47 10.89 -5.61 9.13
C ALA A 47 9.77 -6.65 8.98
N ASP A 48 8.94 -6.82 10.00
CA ASP A 48 7.77 -7.71 9.97
C ASP A 48 6.79 -7.25 8.89
N ARG A 49 6.52 -5.94 8.80
CA ARG A 49 5.67 -5.37 7.74
C ARG A 49 6.25 -5.56 6.34
N ILE A 50 7.57 -5.47 6.18
CA ILE A 50 8.25 -5.75 4.90
C ILE A 50 8.06 -7.22 4.51
N HIS A 51 8.15 -8.14 5.47
CA HIS A 51 7.92 -9.56 5.24
C HIS A 51 6.49 -9.82 4.76
N ASP A 52 5.49 -9.30 5.46
CA ASP A 52 4.08 -9.46 5.11
C ASP A 52 3.76 -8.93 3.70
N LEU A 53 4.24 -7.72 3.38
CA LEU A 53 4.07 -7.11 2.06
C LEU A 53 4.77 -7.93 0.96
N THR A 54 5.90 -8.56 1.25
CA THR A 54 6.60 -9.42 0.29
C THR A 54 5.79 -10.68 -0.02
N VAL A 55 5.16 -11.28 1.00
CA VAL A 55 4.26 -12.43 0.84
C VAL A 55 3.00 -12.03 0.06
N GLU A 56 2.41 -10.88 0.37
CA GLU A 56 1.25 -10.32 -0.35
C GLU A 56 1.58 -10.11 -1.83
N ILE A 57 2.69 -9.44 -2.15
CA ILE A 57 3.15 -9.22 -3.53
C ILE A 57 3.31 -10.54 -4.28
N LYS A 58 3.97 -11.53 -3.65
CA LYS A 58 4.18 -12.85 -4.26
C LYS A 58 2.84 -13.53 -4.59
N SER A 59 1.86 -13.40 -3.71
CA SER A 59 0.51 -13.96 -3.89
C SER A 59 -0.30 -13.22 -4.96
N LEU A 60 -0.03 -11.94 -5.19
CA LEU A 60 -0.67 -11.13 -6.23
C LEU A 60 -0.01 -11.25 -7.61
N SER A 61 1.24 -11.72 -7.65
CA SER A 61 2.03 -11.89 -8.88
C SER A 61 1.99 -13.30 -9.48
N GLY A 62 1.48 -14.27 -8.72
CA GLY A 62 1.33 -15.67 -9.12
C GLY A 62 -0.11 -16.00 -9.48
#